data_AF-A0A1B8E9P0-F1
#
_entry.id   AF-A0A1B8E9P0-F1
#
_cell.length_a   1.000
_cell.length_b   1.000
_cell.length_c   1.000
_cell.angle_alpha   90.00
_cell.angle_beta   90.00
_cell.angle_gamma   90.00
#
_symmetry.space_group_name_H-M   'P 1'
#
loop_
_entity.id
_entity.type
_entity.pdbx_description
1 polymer ?
#
loop_
_entity_poly.entity_id
_entity_poly.type
_entity_poly.pdbx_seq_one_letter_code
_entity_poly.pdbx_strand_id
1 'polypeptide(L)'
;MKGNLRVLLSAVCLTLAVASILISAGYLSGSPSSIEFVRKWVDRISPPLTTQAPDSTASHGVNGETALREGNAALLATAPAYIQSIMTPEDKTLPRLDCPAPQGTRYDYLKAKKEELYFRAVRPKYFFAIDLHQCVDLLPTLLGSVIEVMRFLGPENCALSIVEGRSTDGTFEILKLLRAEIEGMGASYFFASSDINPTAGARIELLAKLRNMAIHPLMSQPDKYDPATTVIFLNDVTICREDIMELLHQRLHQAADMVCAMDWTYAGEHPTFYDVWIARDIAGDTFFNIPPDGSWDSAWNLFWNNTETRERFFAHQPFQVFSCWNGATVFTAKPLLERALGFRGPKEKECFQGEPEIFCKELWKAGYGRIAVVPSVNLEYSNERGRDIKALKGYASQWVAKDGDDPKNTALRVQWVKDPPKLVKCMPNYQEQTWVPWDQSLA
;
A
#
# COMPACT_ATOMS: atom_id res chain seq x y z
N MET A 1 -15.96 46.33 -39.87
CA MET A 1 -16.43 45.76 -38.58
C MET A 1 -16.15 44.26 -38.37
N LYS A 2 -15.51 43.51 -39.30
CA LYS A 2 -15.22 42.06 -39.10
C LYS A 2 -13.82 41.74 -38.53
N GLY A 3 -12.87 42.69 -38.57
CA GLY A 3 -11.49 42.50 -38.08
C GLY A 3 -11.35 42.55 -36.55
N ASN A 4 -12.03 43.50 -35.90
CA ASN A 4 -11.90 43.70 -34.45
C ASN A 4 -12.51 42.55 -33.62
N LEU A 5 -13.50 41.83 -34.15
CA LEU A 5 -14.14 40.72 -33.42
C LEU A 5 -13.24 39.48 -33.33
N ARG A 6 -12.41 39.21 -34.35
CA ARG A 6 -11.44 38.10 -34.33
C ARG A 6 -10.30 38.36 -33.36
N VAL A 7 -9.79 39.59 -33.32
CA VAL A 7 -8.72 39.98 -32.38
C VAL A 7 -9.23 39.93 -30.94
N LEU A 8 -10.48 40.37 -30.70
CA LEU A 8 -11.10 40.28 -29.37
C LEU A 8 -11.32 38.82 -28.94
N LEU A 9 -11.80 37.95 -29.83
CA LEU A 9 -11.97 36.53 -29.51
C LEU A 9 -10.63 35.84 -29.22
N SER A 10 -9.59 36.11 -30.03
CA SER A 10 -8.27 35.54 -29.80
C SER A 10 -7.64 36.03 -28.50
N ALA A 11 -7.82 37.31 -28.15
CA ALA A 11 -7.35 37.86 -26.87
C ALA A 11 -8.09 37.23 -25.68
N VAL A 12 -9.42 37.07 -25.78
CA VAL A 12 -10.24 36.44 -24.72
C VAL A 12 -9.86 34.96 -24.55
N CYS A 13 -9.67 34.21 -25.64
CA CYS A 13 -9.21 32.83 -25.58
C CYS A 13 -7.79 32.70 -24.99
N LEU A 14 -6.87 33.62 -25.32
CA LEU A 14 -5.52 33.62 -24.74
C LEU A 14 -5.57 33.94 -23.24
N THR A 15 -6.40 34.90 -22.81
CA THR A 15 -6.56 35.22 -21.39
C THR A 15 -7.22 34.10 -20.61
N LEU A 16 -8.17 33.37 -21.20
CA LEU A 16 -8.78 32.20 -20.59
C LEU A 16 -7.80 31.02 -20.51
N ALA A 17 -6.97 30.81 -21.53
CA ALA A 17 -5.94 29.78 -21.50
C ALA A 17 -4.85 30.09 -20.46
N VAL A 18 -4.41 31.34 -20.36
CA VAL A 18 -3.44 31.78 -19.34
C VAL A 18 -4.06 31.69 -17.94
N ALA A 19 -5.33 32.05 -17.76
CA ALA A 19 -6.04 31.86 -16.50
C ALA A 19 -6.17 30.38 -16.14
N SER A 20 -6.50 29.48 -17.08
CA SER A 20 -6.53 28.04 -16.83
C SER A 20 -5.16 27.46 -16.48
N ILE A 21 -4.08 27.94 -17.11
CA ILE A 21 -2.70 27.53 -16.78
C ILE A 21 -2.29 28.06 -15.40
N LEU A 22 -2.65 29.29 -15.05
CA LEU A 22 -2.36 29.87 -13.72
C LEU A 22 -3.20 29.22 -12.60
N ILE A 23 -4.45 28.85 -12.87
CA ILE A 23 -5.30 28.10 -11.93
C ILE A 23 -4.78 26.66 -11.77
N SER A 24 -4.30 26.05 -12.87
CA SER A 24 -3.69 24.72 -12.83
C SER A 24 -2.34 24.73 -12.11
N ALA A 25 -1.52 25.79 -12.29
CA ALA A 25 -0.27 25.98 -11.56
C ALA A 25 -0.51 26.26 -10.07
N GLY A 26 -1.57 26.99 -9.71
CA GLY A 26 -1.98 27.23 -8.33
C GLY A 26 -2.55 26.00 -7.62
N TYR A 27 -3.09 25.03 -8.35
CA TYR A 27 -3.48 23.71 -7.83
C TYR A 27 -2.29 22.74 -7.70
N LEU A 28 -1.22 22.93 -8.48
CA LEU A 28 -0.01 22.11 -8.45
C LEU A 28 1.00 22.54 -7.37
N SER A 29 0.82 23.72 -6.76
CA SER A 29 1.51 24.11 -5.53
C SER A 29 0.52 24.07 -4.38
N GLY A 30 0.68 23.13 -3.45
CA GLY A 30 -0.21 22.95 -2.29
C GLY A 30 -0.60 24.26 -1.61
N SER A 31 -1.81 24.73 -1.89
CA SER A 31 -2.37 25.94 -1.29
C SER A 31 -2.51 25.74 0.22
N PRO A 32 -2.34 26.80 1.05
CA PRO A 32 -2.64 26.74 2.48
C PRO A 32 -4.04 26.19 2.78
N SER A 33 -5.02 26.47 1.92
CA SER A 33 -6.40 25.98 2.06
C SER A 33 -6.54 24.47 1.82
N SER A 34 -5.77 23.88 0.90
CA SER A 34 -5.79 22.43 0.68
C SER A 34 -5.11 21.68 1.81
N ILE A 35 -4.02 22.24 2.37
CA ILE A 35 -3.34 21.68 3.54
C ILE A 35 -4.25 21.71 4.78
N GLU A 36 -4.96 22.81 5.02
CA GLU A 36 -5.91 22.93 6.13
C GLU A 36 -7.11 21.98 5.96
N PHE A 37 -7.61 21.81 4.73
CA PHE A 37 -8.64 20.83 4.42
C PHE A 37 -8.19 19.40 4.72
N VAL A 38 -7.00 19.01 4.26
CA VAL A 38 -6.44 17.66 4.51
C VAL A 38 -6.29 17.43 6.01
N ARG A 39 -5.72 18.39 6.76
CA ARG A 39 -5.61 18.28 8.22
C ARG A 39 -6.97 18.08 8.90
N LYS A 40 -7.97 18.91 8.56
CA LYS A 40 -9.34 18.78 9.12
C LYS A 40 -10.02 17.47 8.73
N TRP A 41 -9.74 16.94 7.55
CA TRP A 41 -10.30 15.67 7.10
C TRP A 41 -9.64 14.50 7.84
N VAL A 42 -8.31 14.52 7.99
CA VAL A 42 -7.53 13.56 8.78
C VAL A 42 -8.02 13.50 10.23
N ASP A 43 -8.26 14.66 10.87
CA ASP A 43 -8.80 14.71 12.23
C ASP A 43 -10.19 14.06 12.38
N ARG A 44 -10.96 13.97 11.29
CA ARG A 44 -12.32 13.38 11.29
C ARG A 44 -12.30 11.86 11.11
N ILE A 45 -11.40 11.34 10.29
CA ILE A 45 -11.27 9.90 10.02
C ILE A 45 -10.37 9.19 11.04
N SER A 46 -9.51 9.95 11.72
CA SER A 46 -8.69 9.53 12.86
C SER A 46 -8.97 10.50 14.01
N PRO A 47 -10.09 10.36 14.74
CA PRO A 47 -10.34 11.21 15.91
C PRO A 47 -9.14 11.10 16.88
N PRO A 48 -8.80 12.19 17.60
CA PRO A 48 -7.72 12.13 18.58
C PRO A 48 -7.94 10.95 19.52
N LEU A 49 -6.85 10.27 19.89
CA LEU A 49 -6.80 9.15 20.84
C LEU A 49 -7.45 9.55 22.17
N THR A 50 -8.77 9.52 22.25
CA THR A 50 -9.60 9.58 23.46
C THR A 50 -11.08 9.54 23.05
N THR A 51 -11.77 8.45 23.38
CA THR A 51 -12.98 8.46 24.24
C THR A 51 -13.61 7.07 24.35
N GLN A 52 -13.61 6.55 25.60
CA GLN A 52 -14.54 5.60 26.28
C GLN A 52 -13.73 4.56 27.09
N ALA A 53 -13.87 4.32 28.40
CA ALA A 53 -14.40 4.98 29.62
C ALA A 53 -13.74 4.26 30.85
N PRO A 54 -14.05 4.61 32.11
CA PRO A 54 -13.09 5.07 33.13
C PRO A 54 -12.16 4.00 33.76
N ASP A 55 -11.14 4.51 34.44
CA ASP A 55 -10.12 3.82 35.25
C ASP A 55 -8.98 3.11 34.51
N SER A 56 -8.03 3.91 34.01
CA SER A 56 -6.63 3.72 34.42
C SER A 56 -5.87 5.03 34.19
N THR A 57 -5.02 5.36 35.16
CA THR A 57 -4.18 6.56 35.20
C THR A 57 -3.17 6.56 34.07
N ALA A 58 -3.51 7.14 32.92
CA ALA A 58 -2.53 7.47 31.89
C ALA A 58 -1.83 8.79 32.27
N SER A 59 -0.52 8.74 32.49
CA SER A 59 0.32 9.92 32.66
C SER A 59 0.59 10.55 31.30
N HIS A 60 0.24 11.83 31.14
CA HIS A 60 0.57 12.59 29.94
C HIS A 60 2.06 12.94 29.92
N GLY A 61 2.76 12.54 28.86
CA GLY A 61 4.12 12.98 28.56
C GLY A 61 4.17 14.45 28.10
N VAL A 62 5.32 15.09 28.26
CA VAL A 62 5.54 16.55 28.12
C VAL A 62 5.33 17.11 26.70
N ASN A 63 5.05 16.28 25.69
CA ASN A 63 4.92 16.73 24.28
C ASN A 63 3.58 16.39 23.59
N GLY A 64 2.54 15.97 24.33
CA GLY A 64 1.23 15.66 23.73
C GLY A 64 1.20 14.36 22.89
N GLU A 65 2.30 13.61 22.85
CA GLU A 65 2.28 12.20 22.46
C GLU A 65 1.75 11.37 23.63
N THR A 66 0.72 10.57 23.36
CA THR A 66 0.23 9.57 24.31
C THR A 66 1.39 8.66 24.69
N ALA A 67 1.70 8.55 25.97
CA ALA A 67 2.76 7.64 26.42
C ALA A 67 2.41 6.21 25.96
N LEU A 68 3.32 5.60 25.20
CA LEU A 68 3.19 4.20 24.80
C LEU A 68 3.12 3.32 26.05
N ARG A 69 2.36 2.22 25.98
CA ARG A 69 2.33 1.22 27.06
C ARG A 69 3.76 0.73 27.39
N GLU A 70 4.01 0.37 28.64
CA GLU A 70 5.35 -0.04 29.09
C GLU A 70 5.85 -1.28 28.35
N GLY A 71 4.96 -2.25 28.13
CA GLY A 71 5.31 -3.56 27.58
C GLY A 71 5.55 -4.59 28.68
N ASN A 72 5.51 -5.86 28.33
CA ASN A 72 5.77 -6.96 29.26
C ASN A 72 7.29 -7.10 29.50
N ALA A 73 7.72 -7.13 30.76
CA ALA A 73 9.14 -7.18 31.11
C ALA A 73 9.89 -8.41 30.56
N ALA A 74 9.23 -9.58 30.48
CA ALA A 74 9.85 -10.79 29.92
C ALA A 74 9.99 -10.70 28.40
N LEU A 75 9.01 -10.11 27.70
CA LEU A 75 9.07 -9.90 26.26
C LEU A 75 10.05 -8.77 25.88
N LEU A 76 10.17 -7.73 26.71
CA LEU A 76 11.20 -6.71 26.56
C LEU A 76 12.61 -7.30 26.66
N ALA A 77 12.80 -8.32 27.51
CA ALA A 77 14.09 -8.99 27.65
C ALA A 77 14.48 -9.84 26.42
N THR A 78 13.51 -10.31 25.63
CA THR A 78 13.75 -11.10 24.40
C THR A 78 13.83 -10.24 23.14
N ALA A 79 13.21 -9.05 23.14
CA ALA A 79 13.17 -8.13 22.00
C ALA A 79 14.54 -7.82 21.37
N PRO A 80 15.67 -7.66 22.10
CA PRO A 80 16.98 -7.41 21.49
C PRO A 80 17.43 -8.48 20.48
N ALA A 81 17.09 -9.76 20.69
CA ALA A 81 17.43 -10.83 19.74
C ALA A 81 16.66 -10.69 18.42
N TYR A 82 15.38 -10.31 18.50
CA TYR A 82 14.57 -10.02 17.31
C TYR A 82 15.07 -8.78 16.58
N ILE A 83 15.39 -7.70 17.30
CA ILE A 83 15.95 -6.48 16.71
C ILE A 83 17.26 -6.80 15.98
N GLN A 84 18.15 -7.58 16.58
CA GLN A 84 19.39 -8.02 15.94
C GLN A 84 19.12 -8.76 14.62
N SER A 85 18.16 -9.70 14.60
CA SER A 85 17.78 -10.44 13.39
C SER A 85 17.09 -9.58 12.32
N ILE A 86 16.31 -8.57 12.72
CA ILE A 86 15.69 -7.58 11.82
C ILE A 86 16.78 -6.68 11.21
N MET A 87 17.70 -6.17 12.02
CA MET A 87 18.72 -5.23 11.58
C MET A 87 19.88 -5.91 10.85
N THR A 88 20.05 -7.23 11.00
CA THR A 88 21.12 -8.02 10.36
C THR A 88 20.51 -9.19 9.59
N PRO A 89 20.16 -9.01 8.31
CA PRO A 89 19.50 -10.05 7.50
C PRO A 89 20.30 -11.36 7.37
N GLU A 90 21.62 -11.29 7.50
CA GLU A 90 22.52 -12.44 7.50
C GLU A 90 22.39 -13.29 8.79
N ASP A 91 21.83 -12.72 9.85
CA ASP A 91 21.56 -13.42 11.10
C ASP A 91 20.33 -14.32 10.97
N LYS A 92 20.61 -15.63 10.92
CA LYS A 92 19.64 -16.73 10.83
C LYS A 92 19.39 -17.42 12.17
N THR A 93 19.72 -16.79 13.30
CA THR A 93 19.48 -17.36 14.64
C THR A 93 17.99 -17.55 14.92
N LEU A 94 17.14 -16.64 14.43
CA LEU A 94 15.69 -16.77 14.49
C LEU A 94 15.13 -17.36 13.17
N PRO A 95 14.06 -18.17 13.24
CA PRO A 95 13.39 -18.67 12.05
C PRO A 95 12.92 -17.53 11.14
N ARG A 96 13.23 -17.65 9.85
CA ARG A 96 12.82 -16.69 8.81
C ARG A 96 12.75 -17.36 7.45
N LEU A 97 12.15 -16.68 6.48
CA LEU A 97 12.22 -17.10 5.08
C LEU A 97 13.64 -16.83 4.54
N ASP A 98 14.16 -17.76 3.75
CA ASP A 98 15.40 -17.56 3.00
C ASP A 98 15.13 -16.67 1.79
N CYS A 99 15.49 -15.39 1.90
CA CYS A 99 15.32 -14.42 0.82
C CYS A 99 16.60 -14.28 -0.01
N PRO A 100 16.57 -14.53 -1.33
CA PRO A 100 17.75 -14.38 -2.16
C PRO A 100 18.09 -12.90 -2.37
N ALA A 101 19.34 -12.68 -2.75
CA ALA A 101 19.79 -11.36 -3.17
C ALA A 101 19.27 -11.00 -4.56
N PRO A 102 18.70 -9.79 -4.76
CA PRO A 102 18.57 -9.21 -6.09
C PRO A 102 19.91 -9.29 -6.81
N GLN A 103 19.90 -9.83 -8.03
CA GLN A 103 21.07 -9.90 -8.89
C GLN A 103 20.95 -8.89 -10.02
N GLY A 104 22.09 -8.41 -10.53
CA GLY A 104 22.15 -7.45 -11.64
C GLY A 104 21.79 -6.03 -11.22
N THR A 105 21.48 -5.19 -12.21
CA THR A 105 21.32 -3.73 -12.05
C THR A 105 19.88 -3.24 -12.23
N ARG A 106 18.88 -4.15 -12.35
CA ARG A 106 17.45 -3.81 -12.61
C ARG A 106 16.91 -2.68 -11.75
N TYR A 107 17.31 -2.63 -10.48
CA TYR A 107 16.77 -1.70 -9.49
C TYR A 107 17.69 -0.52 -9.17
N ASP A 108 18.88 -0.44 -9.77
CA ASP A 108 19.89 0.57 -9.40
C ASP A 108 19.42 2.01 -9.60
N TYR A 109 18.49 2.25 -10.53
CA TYR A 109 17.92 3.57 -10.76
C TYR A 109 17.01 4.05 -9.60
N LEU A 110 16.57 3.15 -8.71
CA LEU A 110 15.81 3.49 -7.50
C LEU A 110 16.70 4.07 -6.41
N LYS A 111 18.02 3.82 -6.45
CA LYS A 111 18.96 4.42 -5.51
C LYS A 111 18.86 5.93 -5.62
N ALA A 112 18.80 6.62 -4.48
CA ALA A 112 18.92 8.06 -4.47
C ALA A 112 20.22 8.45 -5.19
N LYS A 113 20.10 9.25 -6.26
CA LYS A 113 21.25 9.99 -6.76
C LYS A 113 21.72 10.85 -5.58
N LYS A 114 23.03 10.89 -5.32
CA LYS A 114 23.62 11.84 -4.37
C LYS A 114 23.31 13.26 -4.89
N GLU A 115 22.12 13.76 -4.60
CA GLU A 115 21.79 15.16 -4.77
C GLU A 115 22.76 15.91 -3.86
N GLU A 116 23.51 16.86 -4.44
CA GLU A 116 24.36 17.75 -3.65
C GLU A 116 23.47 18.40 -2.58
N LEU A 117 23.87 18.27 -1.31
CA LEU A 117 23.22 18.83 -0.12
C LEU A 117 23.14 20.36 -0.20
N TYR A 118 22.29 20.88 -1.08
CA TYR A 118 21.94 22.30 -1.12
C TYR A 118 20.67 22.50 -0.32
N PHE A 119 20.79 22.96 0.92
CA PHE A 119 19.83 23.73 1.73
C PHE A 119 18.32 23.34 1.73
N ARG A 120 17.93 22.21 1.14
CA ARG A 120 16.55 21.73 1.08
C ARG A 120 16.37 20.68 2.16
N ALA A 121 15.31 20.81 2.94
CA ALA A 121 14.85 19.76 3.82
C ALA A 121 14.65 18.48 2.99
N VAL A 122 15.30 17.39 3.38
CA VAL A 122 15.11 16.09 2.74
C VAL A 122 13.65 15.68 2.94
N ARG A 123 12.93 15.51 1.83
CA ARG A 123 11.56 15.00 1.83
C ARG A 123 11.61 13.50 1.52
N PRO A 124 11.13 12.61 2.41
CA PRO A 124 11.15 11.18 2.13
C PRO A 124 10.42 10.86 0.81
N LYS A 125 11.12 10.15 -0.08
CA LYS A 125 10.60 9.68 -1.36
C LYS A 125 9.78 8.40 -1.21
N TYR A 126 10.04 7.65 -0.13
CA TYR A 126 9.41 6.37 0.16
C TYR A 126 8.79 6.38 1.56
N PHE A 127 7.51 6.04 1.64
CA PHE A 127 6.77 5.97 2.89
C PHE A 127 6.24 4.55 3.08
N PHE A 128 6.84 3.80 4.01
CA PHE A 128 6.40 2.47 4.39
C PHE A 128 5.29 2.58 5.44
N ALA A 129 4.16 1.90 5.21
CA ALA A 129 3.02 1.85 6.10
C ALA A 129 2.67 0.39 6.39
N ILE A 130 2.56 0.02 7.68
CA ILE A 130 2.31 -1.37 8.08
C ILE A 130 1.37 -1.40 9.29
N ASP A 131 0.30 -2.18 9.20
CA ASP A 131 -0.54 -2.54 10.35
C ASP A 131 -0.17 -3.95 10.81
N LEU A 132 0.15 -4.13 12.09
CA LEU A 132 0.64 -5.41 12.63
C LEU A 132 -0.13 -5.83 13.89
N HIS A 133 -0.46 -7.11 13.98
CA HIS A 133 -1.04 -7.69 15.18
C HIS A 133 -0.62 -9.15 15.34
N GLN A 134 -0.01 -9.50 16.49
CA GLN A 134 0.29 -10.88 16.86
C GLN A 134 1.10 -11.65 15.80
N CYS A 135 2.24 -11.08 15.38
CA CYS A 135 3.02 -11.57 14.24
C CYS A 135 4.53 -11.60 14.53
N VAL A 136 4.93 -11.84 15.78
CA VAL A 136 6.34 -11.80 16.21
C VAL A 136 7.26 -12.68 15.33
N ASP A 137 6.78 -13.85 14.93
CA ASP A 137 7.53 -14.82 14.11
C ASP A 137 7.78 -14.33 12.68
N LEU A 138 6.99 -13.38 12.17
CA LEU A 138 7.15 -12.80 10.84
C LEU A 138 8.11 -11.62 10.83
N LEU A 139 8.30 -10.93 11.96
CA LEU A 139 9.07 -9.68 12.03
C LEU A 139 10.50 -9.83 11.48
N PRO A 140 11.27 -10.91 11.78
CA PRO A 140 12.60 -11.09 11.20
C PRO A 140 12.59 -11.04 9.66
N THR A 141 11.64 -11.72 9.01
CA THR A 141 11.50 -11.71 7.56
C THR A 141 10.97 -10.36 7.06
N LEU A 142 9.80 -9.94 7.54
CA LEU A 142 9.07 -8.76 7.05
C LEU A 142 9.87 -7.48 7.26
N LEU A 143 10.23 -7.17 8.52
CA LEU A 143 10.94 -5.94 8.82
C LEU A 143 12.39 -6.02 8.35
N GLY A 144 13.03 -7.20 8.41
CA GLY A 144 14.36 -7.38 7.83
C GLY A 144 14.41 -6.97 6.36
N SER A 145 13.44 -7.43 5.55
CA SER A 145 13.32 -7.02 4.14
C SER A 145 13.06 -5.52 3.98
N VAL A 146 12.23 -4.92 4.84
CA VAL A 146 12.00 -3.46 4.84
C VAL A 146 13.30 -2.70 5.12
N ILE A 147 14.08 -3.11 6.11
CA ILE A 147 15.37 -2.48 6.45
C ILE A 147 16.37 -2.62 5.31
N GLU A 148 16.46 -3.78 4.67
CA GLU A 148 17.31 -3.96 3.50
C GLU A 148 16.96 -3.00 2.36
N VAL A 149 15.67 -2.83 2.09
CA VAL A 149 15.19 -1.91 1.05
C VAL A 149 15.45 -0.46 1.45
N MET A 150 15.20 -0.06 2.69
CA MET A 150 15.48 1.30 3.17
C MET A 150 16.98 1.64 3.04
N ARG A 151 17.86 0.69 3.41
CA ARG A 151 19.31 0.83 3.21
C ARG A 151 19.68 0.98 1.73
N PHE A 152 19.03 0.24 0.85
CA PHE A 152 19.25 0.33 -0.59
C PHE A 152 18.79 1.67 -1.18
N LEU A 153 17.62 2.18 -0.77
CA LEU A 153 17.03 3.42 -1.27
C LEU A 153 17.70 4.68 -0.71
N GLY A 154 18.46 4.55 0.38
CA GLY A 154 18.95 5.65 1.20
C GLY A 154 17.98 5.90 2.36
N PRO A 155 18.34 5.55 3.61
CA PRO A 155 17.43 5.66 4.76
C PRO A 155 16.85 7.06 4.95
N GLU A 156 17.61 8.11 4.65
CA GLU A 156 17.17 9.51 4.72
C GLU A 156 16.01 9.84 3.76
N ASN A 157 15.84 9.04 2.71
CA ASN A 157 14.72 9.15 1.77
C ASN A 157 13.51 8.31 2.20
N CYS A 158 13.55 7.68 3.37
CA CYS A 158 12.55 6.74 3.84
C CYS A 158 11.88 7.22 5.14
N ALA A 159 10.59 6.95 5.23
CA ALA A 159 9.82 7.00 6.47
C ALA A 159 9.15 5.64 6.69
N LEU A 160 9.17 5.13 7.92
CA LEU A 160 8.51 3.89 8.32
C LEU A 160 7.44 4.22 9.36
N SER A 161 6.19 3.90 9.05
CA SER A 161 5.03 4.09 9.91
C SER A 161 4.41 2.74 10.22
N ILE A 162 4.37 2.38 11.50
CA ILE A 162 3.81 1.11 11.96
C ILE A 162 2.73 1.38 12.99
N VAL A 163 1.56 0.78 12.77
CA VAL A 163 0.49 0.69 13.77
C VAL A 163 0.45 -0.73 14.28
N GLU A 164 0.74 -0.88 15.56
CA GLU A 164 0.59 -2.15 16.26
C GLU A 164 -0.80 -2.25 16.90
N GLY A 165 -1.38 -3.43 16.87
CA GLY A 165 -2.66 -3.73 17.51
C GLY A 165 -2.53 -4.01 19.00
N ARG A 166 -3.24 -5.03 19.48
CA ARG A 166 -3.25 -5.47 20.89
C ARG A 166 -2.41 -6.73 21.11
N SER A 167 -1.16 -6.72 20.63
CA SER A 167 -0.32 -7.92 20.61
C SER A 167 0.21 -8.27 22.00
N THR A 168 0.44 -9.57 22.19
CA THR A 168 0.83 -10.21 23.46
C THR A 168 2.00 -11.19 23.31
N ASP A 169 2.54 -11.32 22.09
CA ASP A 169 3.60 -12.25 21.71
C ASP A 169 5.00 -11.63 21.67
N GLY A 170 5.12 -10.33 21.92
CA GLY A 170 6.37 -9.58 21.80
C GLY A 170 6.41 -8.62 20.62
N THR A 171 5.42 -8.67 19.72
CA THR A 171 5.34 -7.77 18.55
C THR A 171 5.46 -6.31 18.98
N PHE A 172 4.71 -5.90 20.01
CA PHE A 172 4.75 -4.53 20.52
C PHE A 172 6.12 -4.13 21.07
N GLU A 173 6.70 -4.96 21.93
CA GLU A 173 7.97 -4.69 22.59
C GLU A 173 9.11 -4.51 21.58
N ILE A 174 9.13 -5.34 20.54
CA ILE A 174 10.10 -5.26 19.45
C ILE A 174 9.92 -3.94 18.68
N LEU A 175 8.69 -3.63 18.25
CA LEU A 175 8.39 -2.42 17.48
C LEU A 175 8.66 -1.13 18.28
N LYS A 176 8.41 -1.15 19.59
CA LYS A 176 8.71 -0.04 20.50
C LYS A 176 10.22 0.24 20.56
N LEU A 177 11.04 -0.80 20.69
CA LEU A 177 12.48 -0.68 20.82
C LEU A 177 13.19 -0.44 19.47
N LEU A 178 12.57 -0.83 18.35
CA LEU A 178 13.13 -0.67 17.00
C LEU A 178 13.41 0.81 16.63
N ARG A 179 12.73 1.77 17.27
CA ARG A 179 12.90 3.22 17.01
C ARG A 179 14.36 3.66 16.94
N ALA A 180 15.16 3.28 17.94
CA ALA A 180 16.55 3.71 18.05
C ALA A 180 17.38 3.27 16.83
N GLU A 181 17.09 2.09 16.29
CA GLU A 181 17.77 1.53 15.12
C GLU A 181 17.35 2.25 13.83
N ILE A 182 16.05 2.49 13.63
CA ILE A 182 15.52 3.15 12.43
C ILE A 182 15.99 4.61 12.34
N GLU A 183 15.87 5.34 13.45
CA GLU A 183 16.31 6.73 13.53
C GLU A 183 17.84 6.83 13.49
N GLY A 184 18.54 5.87 14.10
CA GLY A 184 20.01 5.77 14.08
C GLY A 184 20.58 5.57 12.67
N MET A 185 19.86 4.89 11.78
CA MET A 185 20.25 4.78 10.36
C MET A 185 19.81 5.98 9.50
N GLY A 186 19.09 6.96 10.05
CA GLY A 186 18.72 8.21 9.38
C GLY A 186 17.31 8.25 8.78
N ALA A 187 16.47 7.25 9.02
CA ALA A 187 15.08 7.23 8.55
C ALA A 187 14.11 7.79 9.60
N SER A 188 12.96 8.28 9.15
CA SER A 188 11.88 8.68 10.09
C SER A 188 11.10 7.47 10.57
N TYR A 189 10.82 7.36 11.87
CA TYR A 189 10.01 6.29 12.44
C TYR A 189 8.77 6.82 13.16
N PHE A 190 7.60 6.36 12.72
CA PHE A 190 6.32 6.61 13.36
C PHE A 190 5.78 5.29 13.90
N PHE A 191 5.50 5.25 15.20
CA PHE A 191 5.00 4.06 15.86
C PHE A 191 3.82 4.42 16.72
N ALA A 192 2.71 3.74 16.50
CA ALA A 192 1.50 3.84 17.30
C ALA A 192 1.04 2.44 17.73
N SER A 193 0.37 2.36 18.87
CA SER A 193 -0.32 1.14 19.33
C SER A 193 -1.82 1.46 19.47
N SER A 194 -2.68 0.50 19.14
CA SER A 194 -4.13 0.70 19.06
C SER A 194 -4.90 -0.48 19.67
N ASP A 195 -5.85 -0.17 20.54
CA ASP A 195 -6.77 -1.14 21.13
C ASP A 195 -7.96 -1.48 20.21
N ILE A 196 -8.04 -0.88 19.01
CA ILE A 196 -9.12 -1.13 18.06
C ILE A 196 -9.17 -2.63 17.73
N ASN A 197 -10.31 -3.25 18.02
CA ASN A 197 -10.60 -4.61 17.64
C ASN A 197 -11.56 -4.67 16.43
N PRO A 198 -11.06 -4.95 15.21
CA PRO A 198 -11.90 -5.00 14.01
C PRO A 198 -12.92 -6.14 14.05
N THR A 199 -12.82 -7.11 14.96
CA THR A 199 -13.82 -8.17 15.13
C THR A 199 -14.94 -7.80 16.11
N ALA A 200 -14.82 -6.69 16.84
CA ALA A 200 -15.77 -6.30 17.90
C ALA A 200 -16.85 -5.31 17.42
N GLY A 201 -16.99 -5.06 16.11
CA GLY A 201 -17.94 -4.07 15.60
C GLY A 201 -18.00 -4.03 14.09
N ALA A 202 -18.22 -2.83 13.55
CA ALA A 202 -18.29 -2.56 12.11
C ALA A 202 -16.89 -2.77 11.48
N ARG A 203 -16.61 -4.03 11.10
CA ARG A 203 -15.26 -4.52 10.79
C ARG A 203 -14.53 -3.65 9.77
N ILE A 204 -15.20 -3.29 8.68
CA ILE A 204 -14.57 -2.56 7.57
C ILE A 204 -14.25 -1.12 7.95
N GLU A 205 -15.12 -0.47 8.70
CA GLU A 205 -14.89 0.87 9.23
C GLU A 205 -13.74 0.89 10.24
N LEU A 206 -13.61 -0.16 11.05
CA LEU A 206 -12.51 -0.31 12.01
C LEU A 206 -11.18 -0.62 11.30
N LEU A 207 -11.18 -1.45 10.25
CA LEU A 207 -9.99 -1.68 9.42
C LEU A 207 -9.56 -0.41 8.68
N ALA A 208 -10.51 0.35 8.12
CA ALA A 208 -10.24 1.64 7.50
C ALA A 208 -9.60 2.62 8.50
N LYS A 209 -10.06 2.65 9.75
CA LYS A 209 -9.42 3.46 10.81
C LYS A 209 -7.97 3.05 11.06
N LEU A 210 -7.68 1.75 11.16
CA LEU A 210 -6.32 1.26 11.36
C LEU A 210 -5.40 1.65 10.19
N ARG A 211 -5.81 1.40 8.95
CA ARG A 211 -5.01 1.79 7.77
C ARG A 211 -4.79 3.30 7.69
N ASN A 212 -5.81 4.09 8.04
CA ASN A 212 -5.68 5.54 8.13
C ASN A 212 -4.67 5.97 9.20
N MET A 213 -4.59 5.28 10.34
CA MET A 213 -3.55 5.55 11.35
C MET A 213 -2.15 5.29 10.76
N ALA A 214 -1.96 4.24 9.96
CA ALA A 214 -0.65 3.95 9.35
C ALA A 214 -0.20 5.01 8.35
N ILE A 215 -1.13 5.61 7.58
CA ILE A 215 -0.81 6.69 6.64
C ILE A 215 -0.96 8.11 7.25
N HIS A 216 -1.44 8.22 8.49
CA HIS A 216 -1.66 9.50 9.15
C HIS A 216 -0.41 10.40 9.19
N PRO A 217 0.81 9.90 9.50
CA PRO A 217 2.01 10.74 9.51
C PRO A 217 2.30 11.41 8.17
N LEU A 218 2.02 10.72 7.06
CA LEU A 218 2.11 11.26 5.70
C LEU A 218 1.08 12.37 5.48
N MET A 219 -0.18 12.12 5.83
CA MET A 219 -1.29 13.04 5.54
C MET A 219 -1.33 14.28 6.44
N SER A 220 -0.90 14.16 7.70
CA SER A 220 -0.91 15.26 8.67
C SER A 220 0.25 16.25 8.47
N GLN A 221 1.30 15.83 7.75
CA GLN A 221 2.52 16.61 7.50
C GLN A 221 2.79 16.79 5.99
N PRO A 222 1.83 17.29 5.19
CA PRO A 222 1.96 17.32 3.73
C PRO A 222 3.15 18.15 3.25
N ASP A 223 3.59 19.15 4.01
CA ASP A 223 4.75 19.99 3.70
C ASP A 223 6.10 19.23 3.72
N LYS A 224 6.15 18.09 4.41
CA LYS A 224 7.34 17.23 4.54
C LYS A 224 7.45 16.17 3.45
N TYR A 225 6.41 16.00 2.63
CA TYR A 225 6.37 14.98 1.57
C TYR A 225 6.10 15.62 0.22
N ASP A 226 6.45 14.91 -0.86
CA ASP A 226 6.13 15.34 -2.22
C ASP A 226 4.92 14.53 -2.70
N PRO A 227 4.02 15.09 -3.53
CA PRO A 227 2.98 14.29 -4.21
C PRO A 227 3.53 13.06 -4.96
N ALA A 228 4.78 13.11 -5.44
CA ALA A 228 5.48 12.00 -6.06
C ALA A 228 5.99 10.93 -5.08
N THR A 229 5.92 11.16 -3.76
CA THR A 229 6.25 10.15 -2.74
C THR A 229 5.49 8.86 -3.03
N THR A 230 6.20 7.74 -2.92
CA THR A 230 5.65 6.41 -3.12
C THR A 230 5.33 5.79 -1.76
N VAL A 231 4.08 5.39 -1.57
CA VAL A 231 3.62 4.66 -0.40
C VAL A 231 3.80 3.18 -0.64
N ILE A 232 4.43 2.47 0.30
CA ILE A 232 4.61 1.02 0.32
C ILE A 232 3.80 0.51 1.51
N PHE A 233 2.61 -0.03 1.24
CA PHE A 233 1.75 -0.58 2.27
C PHE A 233 1.90 -2.10 2.31
N LEU A 234 2.36 -2.62 3.43
CA LEU A 234 2.55 -4.06 3.63
C LEU A 234 1.58 -4.56 4.70
N ASN A 235 0.97 -5.73 4.46
CA ASN A 235 0.34 -6.48 5.54
C ASN A 235 1.40 -7.29 6.32
N ASP A 236 0.97 -8.11 7.26
CA ASP A 236 1.74 -9.11 8.00
C ASP A 236 2.09 -10.34 7.13
N VAL A 237 2.84 -10.12 6.05
CA VAL A 237 3.22 -11.15 5.08
C VAL A 237 4.71 -11.49 5.11
N THR A 238 5.01 -12.72 4.74
CA THR A 238 6.36 -13.21 4.47
C THR A 238 6.85 -12.66 3.13
N ILE A 239 7.53 -11.52 3.18
CA ILE A 239 8.00 -10.78 2.01
C ILE A 239 9.53 -10.66 1.98
N CYS A 240 10.13 -10.81 0.81
CA CYS A 240 11.56 -10.62 0.58
C CYS A 240 11.89 -9.23 0.05
N ARG A 241 13.14 -8.78 0.23
CA ARG A 241 13.60 -7.50 -0.33
C ARG A 241 13.33 -7.34 -1.83
N GLU A 242 13.51 -8.41 -2.61
CA GLU A 242 13.29 -8.38 -4.07
C GLU A 242 11.81 -8.16 -4.43
N ASP A 243 10.88 -8.62 -3.59
CA ASP A 243 9.45 -8.47 -3.81
C ASP A 243 9.08 -6.99 -3.70
N ILE A 244 9.55 -6.31 -2.64
CA ILE A 244 9.33 -4.88 -2.42
C ILE A 244 9.99 -4.06 -3.55
N MET A 245 11.23 -4.41 -3.93
CA MET A 245 11.95 -3.73 -5.01
C MET A 245 11.26 -3.89 -6.36
N GLU A 246 10.70 -5.06 -6.65
CA GLU A 246 9.95 -5.30 -7.89
C GLU A 246 8.63 -4.53 -7.91
N LEU A 247 7.90 -4.44 -6.79
CA LEU A 247 6.70 -3.60 -6.70
C LEU A 247 7.03 -2.12 -6.91
N LEU A 248 8.08 -1.61 -6.26
CA LEU A 248 8.59 -0.24 -6.47
C LEU A 248 8.96 -0.01 -7.94
N HIS A 249 9.70 -0.96 -8.53
CA HIS A 249 10.08 -0.92 -9.92
C HIS A 249 8.86 -0.84 -10.84
N GLN A 250 7.88 -1.75 -10.69
CA GLN A 250 6.71 -1.79 -11.57
C GLN A 250 5.85 -0.55 -11.43
N ARG A 251 5.68 -0.01 -10.21
CA ARG A 251 4.95 1.25 -10.01
C ARG A 251 5.56 2.41 -10.81
N LEU A 252 6.90 2.50 -10.87
CA LEU A 252 7.59 3.56 -11.60
C LEU A 252 7.71 3.26 -13.10
N HIS A 253 8.14 2.05 -13.47
CA HIS A 253 8.37 1.63 -14.85
C HIS A 253 7.09 1.67 -15.69
N GLN A 254 5.96 1.23 -15.11
CA GLN A 254 4.66 1.26 -15.78
C GLN A 254 3.99 2.64 -15.72
N ALA A 255 4.57 3.58 -14.96
CA ALA A 255 3.92 4.79 -14.51
C ALA A 255 2.54 4.49 -13.89
N ALA A 256 2.44 3.41 -13.11
CA ALA A 256 1.20 3.01 -12.46
C ALA A 256 0.88 3.95 -11.28
N ASP A 257 -0.42 4.10 -11.02
CA ASP A 257 -0.90 4.84 -9.85
C ASP A 257 -0.84 3.94 -8.60
N MET A 258 -1.06 2.63 -8.78
CA MET A 258 -0.99 1.61 -7.74
C MET A 258 -0.59 0.26 -8.35
N VAL A 259 0.21 -0.52 -7.64
CA VAL A 259 0.48 -1.93 -7.98
C VAL A 259 0.34 -2.83 -6.76
N CYS A 260 -0.09 -4.06 -6.95
CA CYS A 260 -0.22 -5.06 -5.86
C CYS A 260 0.55 -6.34 -6.18
N ALA A 261 1.03 -7.02 -5.14
CA ALA A 261 1.53 -8.39 -5.23
C ALA A 261 0.38 -9.39 -5.46
N MET A 262 0.70 -10.67 -5.68
CA MET A 262 -0.23 -11.79 -5.47
C MET A 262 -0.08 -12.32 -4.04
N ASP A 263 -1.18 -12.63 -3.37
CA ASP A 263 -1.17 -13.31 -2.08
C ASP A 263 -1.93 -14.64 -2.13
N TRP A 264 -1.44 -15.59 -1.35
CA TRP A 264 -1.89 -16.97 -1.39
C TRP A 264 -2.20 -17.45 0.02
N THR A 265 -3.06 -18.46 0.08
CA THR A 265 -3.33 -19.24 1.29
C THR A 265 -3.51 -20.71 0.92
N TYR A 266 -3.56 -21.58 1.91
CA TYR A 266 -3.85 -23.00 1.74
C TYR A 266 -5.22 -23.33 2.33
N ALA A 267 -6.28 -22.93 1.60
CA ALA A 267 -7.66 -23.31 1.94
C ALA A 267 -7.95 -24.80 1.66
N GLY A 268 -7.06 -25.48 0.91
CA GLY A 268 -7.07 -26.91 0.63
C GLY A 268 -5.65 -27.41 0.35
N GLU A 269 -5.52 -28.52 -0.38
CA GLU A 269 -4.21 -29.12 -0.71
C GLU A 269 -3.35 -28.20 -1.59
N HIS A 270 -3.98 -27.45 -2.51
CA HIS A 270 -3.30 -26.55 -3.42
C HIS A 270 -3.47 -25.08 -2.98
N PRO A 271 -2.46 -24.24 -3.23
CA PRO A 271 -2.54 -22.84 -2.85
C PRO A 271 -3.61 -22.11 -3.67
N THR A 272 -4.36 -21.28 -2.97
CA THR A 272 -5.50 -20.52 -3.47
C THR A 272 -5.20 -19.04 -3.34
N PHE A 273 -5.58 -18.26 -4.36
CA PHE A 273 -5.51 -16.80 -4.28
C PHE A 273 -6.41 -16.30 -3.14
N TYR A 274 -5.81 -15.60 -2.17
CA TYR A 274 -6.48 -15.30 -0.90
C TYR A 274 -7.46 -14.13 -1.03
N ASP A 275 -7.03 -13.02 -1.65
CA ASP A 275 -7.76 -11.75 -1.61
C ASP A 275 -8.87 -11.63 -2.67
N VAL A 276 -9.53 -12.75 -3.01
CA VAL A 276 -10.62 -12.79 -4.01
C VAL A 276 -11.80 -11.89 -3.63
N TRP A 277 -11.98 -11.61 -2.34
CA TRP A 277 -13.04 -10.72 -1.87
C TRP A 277 -12.82 -9.27 -2.34
N ILE A 278 -11.57 -8.82 -2.40
CA ILE A 278 -11.18 -7.45 -2.77
C ILE A 278 -10.86 -7.32 -4.26
N ALA A 279 -10.23 -8.35 -4.83
CA ALA A 279 -9.67 -8.26 -6.16
C ALA A 279 -10.74 -8.30 -7.26
N ARG A 280 -10.67 -7.35 -8.18
CA ARG A 280 -11.52 -7.29 -9.37
C ARG A 280 -10.68 -7.09 -10.61
N ASP A 281 -10.84 -7.95 -11.61
CA ASP A 281 -10.16 -7.78 -12.89
C ASP A 281 -10.63 -6.48 -13.60
N ILE A 282 -10.03 -6.15 -14.74
CA ILE A 282 -10.40 -4.91 -15.45
C ILE A 282 -11.83 -4.93 -16.02
N ALA A 283 -12.46 -6.10 -16.14
CA ALA A 283 -13.87 -6.23 -16.50
C ALA A 283 -14.81 -6.12 -15.29
N GLY A 284 -14.25 -6.03 -14.08
CA GLY A 284 -14.97 -5.89 -12.83
C GLY A 284 -15.39 -7.21 -12.19
N ASP A 285 -14.90 -8.37 -12.66
CA ASP A 285 -15.21 -9.68 -12.07
C ASP A 285 -14.17 -10.12 -11.05
N THR A 286 -14.49 -11.11 -10.21
CA THR A 286 -13.51 -11.71 -9.28
C THR A 286 -12.39 -12.42 -10.04
N PHE A 287 -11.25 -12.69 -9.39
CA PHE A 287 -10.12 -13.36 -10.05
C PHE A 287 -10.37 -14.84 -10.34
N PHE A 288 -11.26 -15.51 -9.58
CA PHE A 288 -11.82 -16.82 -9.94
C PHE A 288 -13.32 -16.84 -9.68
N ASN A 289 -14.02 -17.78 -10.33
CA ASN A 289 -15.46 -17.92 -10.19
C ASN A 289 -15.80 -18.42 -8.78
N ILE A 290 -16.70 -17.72 -8.09
CA ILE A 290 -17.28 -18.20 -6.83
C ILE A 290 -18.66 -18.79 -7.15
N PRO A 291 -18.85 -20.13 -7.06
CA PRO A 291 -20.14 -20.77 -7.28
C PRO A 291 -21.23 -20.28 -6.31
N PRO A 292 -22.53 -20.53 -6.60
CA PRO A 292 -23.65 -20.04 -5.77
C PRO A 292 -23.65 -20.54 -4.32
N ASP A 293 -22.98 -21.64 -4.01
CA ASP A 293 -22.80 -22.14 -2.64
C ASP A 293 -21.70 -21.39 -1.87
N GLY A 294 -20.95 -20.52 -2.55
CA GLY A 294 -19.86 -19.72 -2.00
C GLY A 294 -18.57 -20.50 -1.79
N SER A 295 -18.45 -21.71 -2.34
CA SER A 295 -17.22 -22.52 -2.23
C SER A 295 -16.06 -21.91 -3.03
N TRP A 296 -14.85 -22.40 -2.77
CA TRP A 296 -13.64 -21.99 -3.49
C TRP A 296 -13.18 -23.07 -4.48
N ASP A 297 -14.08 -23.96 -4.92
CA ASP A 297 -13.73 -25.13 -5.74
C ASP A 297 -13.17 -24.77 -7.14
N SER A 298 -13.37 -23.52 -7.58
CA SER A 298 -12.84 -22.99 -8.84
C SER A 298 -11.61 -22.10 -8.65
N ALA A 299 -11.03 -22.03 -7.45
CA ALA A 299 -9.89 -21.18 -7.11
C ALA A 299 -8.65 -21.35 -8.00
N TRP A 300 -8.46 -22.55 -8.56
CA TRP A 300 -7.35 -22.88 -9.45
C TRP A 300 -7.52 -22.27 -10.85
N ASN A 301 -8.74 -21.89 -11.24
CA ASN A 301 -9.05 -21.40 -12.58
C ASN A 301 -9.06 -19.86 -12.61
N LEU A 302 -7.92 -19.26 -12.26
CA LEU A 302 -7.75 -17.80 -12.26
C LEU A 302 -7.99 -17.22 -13.65
N PHE A 303 -8.74 -16.12 -13.71
CA PHE A 303 -9.06 -15.35 -14.91
C PHE A 303 -9.73 -16.20 -16.00
N TRP A 304 -10.57 -17.16 -15.60
CA TRP A 304 -11.28 -18.10 -16.48
C TRP A 304 -12.00 -17.43 -17.66
N ASN A 305 -12.54 -16.23 -17.43
CA ASN A 305 -13.31 -15.44 -18.39
C ASN A 305 -12.55 -14.24 -18.99
N ASN A 306 -11.27 -14.06 -18.65
CA ASN A 306 -10.45 -12.95 -19.15
C ASN A 306 -9.12 -13.47 -19.73
N THR A 307 -9.11 -13.73 -21.04
CA THR A 307 -7.98 -14.37 -21.72
C THR A 307 -6.71 -13.51 -21.69
N GLU A 308 -6.81 -12.19 -21.91
CA GLU A 308 -5.65 -11.30 -21.89
C GLU A 308 -4.99 -11.26 -20.51
N THR A 309 -5.79 -11.08 -19.46
CA THR A 309 -5.28 -11.11 -18.08
C THR A 309 -4.67 -12.47 -17.74
N ARG A 310 -5.31 -13.56 -18.14
CA ARG A 310 -4.82 -14.92 -17.93
C ARG A 310 -3.47 -15.16 -18.60
N GLU A 311 -3.31 -14.74 -19.85
CA GLU A 311 -2.05 -14.87 -20.59
C GLU A 311 -0.93 -14.07 -19.92
N ARG A 312 -1.18 -12.83 -19.51
CA ARG A 312 -0.20 -12.01 -18.79
C ARG A 312 0.15 -12.59 -17.43
N PHE A 313 -0.83 -13.10 -16.69
CA PHE A 313 -0.63 -13.80 -15.42
C PHE A 313 0.32 -15.00 -15.58
N PHE A 314 0.06 -15.90 -16.54
CA PHE A 314 0.94 -17.06 -16.78
C PHE A 314 2.32 -16.67 -17.31
N ALA A 315 2.42 -15.55 -18.02
CA ALA A 315 3.70 -14.98 -18.46
C ALA A 315 4.45 -14.20 -17.36
N HIS A 316 3.91 -14.12 -16.13
CA HIS A 316 4.45 -13.32 -15.03
C HIS A 316 4.60 -11.83 -15.36
N GLN A 317 3.73 -11.32 -16.24
CA GLN A 317 3.69 -9.93 -16.67
C GLN A 317 2.61 -9.15 -15.91
N PRO A 318 2.87 -7.88 -15.52
CA PRO A 318 1.86 -7.07 -14.86
C PRO A 318 0.60 -6.89 -15.72
N PHE A 319 -0.57 -6.87 -15.09
CA PHE A 319 -1.87 -6.68 -15.77
C PHE A 319 -2.74 -5.68 -15.01
N GLN A 320 -3.52 -4.87 -15.74
CA GLN A 320 -4.42 -3.88 -15.13
C GLN A 320 -5.62 -4.56 -14.48
N VAL A 321 -6.08 -3.97 -13.38
CA VAL A 321 -7.24 -4.44 -12.61
C VAL A 321 -8.12 -3.27 -12.21
N PHE A 322 -9.38 -3.54 -11.86
CA PHE A 322 -10.21 -2.53 -11.22
C PHE A 322 -9.78 -2.31 -9.76
N SER A 323 -9.53 -3.38 -9.02
CA SER A 323 -9.08 -3.32 -7.63
C SER A 323 -8.14 -4.46 -7.27
N CYS A 324 -7.19 -4.17 -6.39
CA CYS A 324 -6.35 -5.14 -5.69
C CYS A 324 -5.85 -4.51 -4.39
N TRP A 325 -5.47 -5.34 -3.43
CA TRP A 325 -4.70 -4.90 -2.26
C TRP A 325 -3.72 -5.99 -1.88
N ASN A 326 -4.28 -7.20 -1.72
CA ASN A 326 -3.58 -8.45 -1.54
C ASN A 326 -2.65 -8.34 -0.31
N GLY A 327 -1.48 -8.97 -0.35
CA GLY A 327 -0.52 -8.95 0.76
C GLY A 327 0.35 -7.68 0.84
N ALA A 328 0.57 -7.00 -0.29
CA ALA A 328 1.42 -5.82 -0.38
C ALA A 328 1.03 -4.96 -1.57
N THR A 329 1.01 -3.64 -1.37
CA THR A 329 0.68 -2.67 -2.41
C THR A 329 1.62 -1.47 -2.39
N VAL A 330 1.88 -0.90 -3.56
CA VAL A 330 2.73 0.27 -3.75
C VAL A 330 1.98 1.29 -4.61
N PHE A 331 1.77 2.50 -4.10
CA PHE A 331 0.96 3.50 -4.79
C PHE A 331 1.47 4.93 -4.62
N THR A 332 0.97 5.86 -5.43
CA THR A 332 1.31 7.28 -5.32
C THR A 332 0.68 7.92 -4.09
N ALA A 333 1.43 8.75 -3.35
CA ALA A 333 0.90 9.54 -2.24
C ALA A 333 -0.02 10.69 -2.70
N LYS A 334 -0.01 11.04 -3.98
CA LYS A 334 -0.71 12.22 -4.53
C LYS A 334 -2.19 12.31 -4.16
N PRO A 335 -3.02 11.25 -4.29
CA PRO A 335 -4.42 11.30 -3.88
C PRO A 335 -4.60 11.52 -2.38
N LEU A 336 -3.71 10.97 -1.55
CA LEU A 336 -3.73 11.18 -0.10
C LEU A 336 -3.46 12.65 0.24
N LEU A 337 -2.41 13.22 -0.37
CA LEU A 337 -1.91 14.56 -0.04
C LEU A 337 -2.74 15.69 -0.66
N GLU A 338 -3.24 15.53 -1.88
CA GLU A 338 -3.94 16.60 -2.61
C GLU A 338 -5.46 16.55 -2.45
N ARG A 339 -6.01 15.38 -2.15
CA ARG A 339 -7.47 15.16 -2.06
C ARG A 339 -7.96 14.66 -0.72
N ALA A 340 -7.05 14.42 0.23
CA ALA A 340 -7.38 13.78 1.50
C ALA A 340 -8.13 12.45 1.28
N LEU A 341 -7.73 11.67 0.28
CA LEU A 341 -8.38 10.40 -0.05
C LEU A 341 -7.77 9.28 0.80
N GLY A 342 -8.23 9.11 2.03
CA GLY A 342 -7.87 7.95 2.87
C GLY A 342 -8.88 6.81 2.77
N PHE A 343 -8.75 5.84 3.67
CA PHE A 343 -9.62 4.66 3.73
C PHE A 343 -10.97 4.98 4.39
N ARG A 344 -12.03 4.29 3.95
CA ARG A 344 -13.36 4.40 4.56
C ARG A 344 -14.13 3.09 4.43
N GLY A 345 -15.14 2.90 5.27
CA GLY A 345 -16.14 1.84 5.09
C GLY A 345 -17.15 2.16 3.97
N PRO A 346 -18.00 1.17 3.62
CA PRO A 346 -19.05 1.33 2.62
C PRO A 346 -20.14 2.31 3.07
N LYS A 347 -20.70 3.08 2.14
CA LYS A 347 -21.88 3.92 2.41
C LYS A 347 -23.17 3.08 2.34
N GLU A 348 -24.26 3.57 2.94
CA GLU A 348 -25.56 2.86 3.02
C GLU A 348 -26.10 2.35 1.67
N LYS A 349 -25.89 3.10 0.58
CA LYS A 349 -26.33 2.74 -0.78
C LYS A 349 -25.21 2.19 -1.66
N GLU A 350 -24.06 1.86 -1.08
CA GLU A 350 -22.90 1.29 -1.78
C GLU A 350 -22.86 -0.22 -1.56
N CYS A 351 -22.22 -0.96 -2.46
CA CYS A 351 -21.91 -2.36 -2.18
C CYS A 351 -21.11 -2.49 -0.88
N PHE A 352 -21.50 -3.42 -0.02
CA PHE A 352 -20.73 -3.75 1.18
C PHE A 352 -19.48 -4.54 0.77
N GLN A 353 -18.31 -3.90 0.84
CA GLN A 353 -17.02 -4.48 0.45
C GLN A 353 -15.92 -3.96 1.36
N GLY A 354 -14.73 -4.58 1.28
CA GLY A 354 -13.58 -4.15 2.05
C GLY A 354 -13.11 -2.74 1.68
N GLU A 355 -12.52 -2.07 2.66
CA GLU A 355 -11.97 -0.72 2.51
C GLU A 355 -10.91 -0.60 1.39
N PRO A 356 -10.14 -1.63 0.99
CA PRO A 356 -9.18 -1.48 -0.10
C PRO A 356 -9.84 -1.46 -1.49
N GLU A 357 -10.93 -2.21 -1.69
CA GLU A 357 -11.71 -2.17 -2.93
C GLU A 357 -12.37 -0.78 -3.07
N ILE A 358 -12.91 -0.27 -1.96
CA ILE A 358 -13.46 1.09 -1.88
C ILE A 358 -12.37 2.13 -2.17
N PHE A 359 -11.17 1.97 -1.61
CA PHE A 359 -10.03 2.85 -1.89
C PHE A 359 -9.68 2.87 -3.39
N CYS A 360 -9.58 1.70 -4.04
CA CYS A 360 -9.34 1.60 -5.49
C CYS A 360 -10.44 2.31 -6.30
N LYS A 361 -11.70 2.14 -5.90
CA LYS A 361 -12.84 2.80 -6.53
C LYS A 361 -12.78 4.33 -6.40
N GLU A 362 -12.37 4.85 -5.25
CA GLU A 362 -12.13 6.29 -5.05
C GLU A 362 -10.94 6.78 -5.90
N LEU A 363 -9.88 5.97 -6.05
CA LEU A 363 -8.77 6.27 -6.97
C LEU A 363 -9.26 6.39 -8.42
N TRP A 364 -10.07 5.44 -8.90
CA TRP A 364 -10.69 5.50 -10.22
C TRP A 364 -11.50 6.78 -10.42
N LYS A 365 -12.37 7.13 -9.46
CA LYS A 365 -13.14 8.38 -9.49
C LYS A 365 -12.26 9.62 -9.50
N ALA A 366 -11.11 9.57 -8.83
CA ALA A 366 -10.15 10.66 -8.80
C ALA A 366 -9.24 10.75 -10.04
N GLY A 367 -9.32 9.78 -10.96
CA GLY A 367 -8.52 9.72 -12.20
C GLY A 367 -7.22 8.92 -12.09
N TYR A 368 -7.08 8.08 -11.06
CA TYR A 368 -5.91 7.27 -10.74
C TYR A 368 -6.17 5.78 -11.02
N GLY A 369 -6.66 5.48 -12.23
CA GLY A 369 -7.11 4.14 -12.64
C GLY A 369 -6.00 3.19 -13.15
N ARG A 370 -4.73 3.60 -13.13
CA ARG A 370 -3.62 2.73 -13.54
C ARG A 370 -3.22 1.82 -12.38
N ILE A 371 -4.12 0.91 -12.03
CA ILE A 371 -3.98 -0.07 -10.96
C ILE A 371 -3.62 -1.40 -11.60
N ALA A 372 -2.53 -2.04 -11.16
CA ALA A 372 -2.09 -3.31 -11.74
C ALA A 372 -1.65 -4.33 -10.68
N VAL A 373 -1.75 -5.61 -11.02
CA VAL A 373 -1.13 -6.68 -10.24
C VAL A 373 0.20 -7.06 -10.87
N VAL A 374 1.19 -7.37 -10.03
CA VAL A 374 2.54 -7.80 -10.41
C VAL A 374 2.68 -9.29 -10.07
N PRO A 375 2.37 -10.21 -11.00
CA PRO A 375 2.28 -11.65 -10.71
C PRO A 375 3.63 -12.35 -10.47
N SER A 376 4.76 -11.66 -10.72
CA SER A 376 6.08 -12.14 -10.32
C SER A 376 6.30 -12.08 -8.80
N VAL A 377 5.50 -11.30 -8.06
CA VAL A 377 5.59 -11.16 -6.60
C VAL A 377 4.48 -11.99 -5.95
N ASN A 378 4.87 -13.04 -5.22
CA ASN A 378 3.94 -13.99 -4.60
C ASN A 378 4.20 -14.08 -3.08
N LEU A 379 3.16 -13.84 -2.28
CA LEU A 379 3.23 -13.65 -0.83
C LEU A 379 2.30 -14.61 -0.08
N GLU A 380 2.56 -14.76 1.22
CA GLU A 380 1.81 -15.62 2.16
C GLU A 380 2.01 -15.06 3.59
N TYR A 381 1.21 -15.47 4.56
CA TYR A 381 1.12 -14.91 5.93
C TYR A 381 1.88 -15.70 7.02
N SER A 382 2.78 -16.60 6.65
CA SER A 382 3.60 -17.42 7.55
C SER A 382 4.94 -17.77 6.91
N ASN A 383 5.99 -17.99 7.70
CA ASN A 383 7.30 -18.38 7.14
C ASN A 383 7.25 -19.77 6.48
N GLU A 384 6.46 -20.70 7.02
CA GLU A 384 6.32 -22.07 6.51
C GLU A 384 5.62 -22.07 5.15
N ARG A 385 4.39 -21.56 5.08
CA ARG A 385 3.63 -21.54 3.83
C ARG A 385 4.18 -20.52 2.84
N GLY A 386 4.82 -19.44 3.31
CA GLY A 386 5.62 -18.56 2.46
C GLY A 386 6.74 -19.30 1.74
N ARG A 387 7.43 -20.24 2.40
CA ARG A 387 8.43 -21.10 1.75
C ARG A 387 7.79 -22.01 0.70
N ASP A 388 6.64 -22.61 1.00
CA ASP A 388 5.90 -23.44 0.05
C ASP A 388 5.49 -22.64 -1.19
N ILE A 389 4.99 -21.42 -1.00
CA ILE A 389 4.62 -20.50 -2.10
C ILE A 389 5.83 -20.10 -2.92
N LYS A 390 6.95 -19.73 -2.30
CA LYS A 390 8.19 -19.41 -3.05
C LYS A 390 8.73 -20.62 -3.79
N ALA A 391 8.61 -21.83 -3.25
CA ALA A 391 9.02 -23.05 -3.94
C ALA A 391 8.14 -23.36 -5.15
N LEU A 392 6.83 -23.11 -5.05
CA LEU A 392 5.88 -23.42 -6.13
C LEU A 392 5.78 -22.32 -7.20
N LYS A 393 5.72 -21.06 -6.78
CA LYS A 393 5.47 -19.88 -7.63
C LYS A 393 6.75 -19.12 -7.96
N GLY A 394 7.86 -19.45 -7.31
CA GLY A 394 9.15 -18.81 -7.52
C GLY A 394 9.32 -17.48 -6.79
N TYR A 395 10.56 -17.02 -6.80
CA TYR A 395 11.00 -15.69 -6.37
C TYR A 395 10.90 -14.70 -7.54
N ALA A 396 10.70 -13.40 -7.26
CA ALA A 396 10.55 -12.39 -8.30
C ALA A 396 11.72 -12.39 -9.30
N SER A 397 12.96 -12.55 -8.81
CA SER A 397 14.19 -12.64 -9.60
C SER A 397 14.25 -13.79 -10.62
N GLN A 398 13.39 -14.81 -10.48
CA GLN A 398 13.29 -15.91 -11.45
C GLN A 398 12.44 -15.52 -12.67
N TRP A 399 11.59 -14.52 -12.53
CA TRP A 399 10.62 -14.10 -13.55
C TRP A 399 11.02 -12.81 -14.28
N VAL A 400 11.95 -12.03 -13.72
CA VAL A 400 12.31 -10.70 -14.22
C VAL A 400 13.74 -10.62 -14.75
N ALA A 401 14.00 -9.69 -15.67
CA ALA A 401 15.33 -9.48 -16.24
C ALA A 401 16.30 -8.87 -15.21
N LYS A 402 17.50 -9.47 -15.09
CA LYS A 402 18.52 -9.07 -14.09
C LYS A 402 19.05 -7.65 -14.28
N ASP A 403 19.27 -7.24 -15.53
CA ASP A 403 19.95 -5.98 -15.87
C ASP A 403 18.99 -4.90 -16.39
N GLY A 404 17.71 -5.01 -16.02
CA GLY A 404 16.65 -4.10 -16.43
C GLY A 404 15.84 -4.60 -17.63
N ASP A 405 14.67 -3.99 -17.83
CA ASP A 405 13.82 -4.27 -18.98
C ASP A 405 14.38 -3.62 -20.25
N ASP A 406 14.35 -4.35 -21.37
CA ASP A 406 14.69 -3.78 -22.67
C ASP A 406 13.74 -2.62 -22.98
N PRO A 407 14.23 -1.36 -23.09
CA PRO A 407 13.38 -0.21 -23.35
C PRO A 407 12.64 -0.29 -24.69
N LYS A 408 13.09 -1.15 -25.62
CA LYS A 408 12.42 -1.43 -26.89
C LYS A 408 11.30 -2.48 -26.77
N ASN A 409 11.29 -3.27 -25.70
CA ASN A 409 10.28 -4.28 -25.47
C ASN A 409 9.03 -3.67 -24.80
N THR A 410 8.14 -3.13 -25.62
CA THR A 410 6.88 -2.55 -25.13
C THR A 410 5.86 -3.58 -24.66
N ALA A 411 6.05 -4.88 -24.91
CA ALA A 411 5.11 -5.94 -24.52
C ALA A 411 5.01 -6.09 -22.99
N LEU A 412 6.08 -5.73 -22.28
CA LEU A 412 6.12 -5.70 -20.82
C LEU A 412 5.32 -4.55 -20.21
N ARG A 413 4.95 -3.54 -21.02
CA ARG A 413 4.12 -2.42 -20.56
C ARG A 413 2.64 -2.75 -20.58
N VAL A 414 1.96 -2.41 -19.50
CA VAL A 414 0.50 -2.52 -19.41
C VAL A 414 -0.14 -1.55 -20.41
N GLN A 415 -1.07 -2.06 -21.22
CA GLN A 415 -1.91 -1.23 -22.08
C GLN A 415 -3.09 -0.71 -21.25
N TRP A 416 -2.97 0.52 -20.77
CA TRP A 416 -3.93 1.08 -19.82
C TRP A 416 -5.30 1.37 -20.46
N VAL A 417 -6.32 0.64 -20.02
CA VAL A 417 -7.74 0.99 -20.17
C VAL A 417 -8.01 2.24 -19.34
N LYS A 418 -8.52 3.29 -19.99
CA LYS A 418 -8.70 4.61 -19.38
C LYS A 418 -9.95 4.72 -18.53
N ASP A 419 -11.03 4.09 -18.97
CA ASP A 419 -12.33 4.15 -18.33
C ASP A 419 -12.55 2.90 -17.47
N PRO A 420 -13.07 3.03 -16.24
CA PRO A 420 -13.44 1.88 -15.42
C PRO A 420 -14.57 1.07 -16.09
N PRO A 421 -14.73 -0.22 -15.74
CA PRO A 421 -15.85 -1.02 -16.24
C PRO A 421 -17.18 -0.41 -15.80
N LYS A 422 -18.22 -0.51 -16.64
CA LYS A 422 -19.55 0.05 -16.31
C LYS A 422 -20.14 -0.57 -15.05
N LEU A 423 -19.90 -1.87 -14.86
CA LEU A 423 -20.37 -2.64 -13.74
C LEU A 423 -19.18 -3.33 -13.06
N VAL A 424 -19.26 -3.49 -11.75
CA VAL A 424 -18.33 -4.29 -10.96
C VAL A 424 -19.13 -5.29 -10.14
N LYS A 425 -18.53 -6.45 -9.90
CA LYS A 425 -19.07 -7.52 -9.09
C LYS A 425 -19.08 -7.10 -7.63
N CYS A 426 -20.28 -6.83 -7.12
CA CYS A 426 -20.56 -6.66 -5.70
C CYS A 426 -20.68 -8.05 -5.05
N MET A 427 -19.90 -8.27 -3.99
CA MET A 427 -19.86 -9.55 -3.28
C MET A 427 -19.82 -9.30 -1.76
N PRO A 428 -20.94 -8.95 -1.10
CA PRO A 428 -20.96 -8.73 0.35
C PRO A 428 -20.54 -9.97 1.16
N ASN A 429 -20.84 -11.14 0.62
CA ASN A 429 -20.37 -12.45 1.06
C ASN A 429 -20.26 -13.37 -0.18
N TYR A 430 -19.73 -14.58 -0.03
CA TYR A 430 -19.47 -15.46 -1.18
C TYR A 430 -20.74 -16.00 -1.85
N GLN A 431 -21.86 -16.07 -1.13
CA GLN A 431 -23.15 -16.55 -1.65
C GLN A 431 -23.95 -15.46 -2.37
N GLU A 432 -23.79 -14.21 -1.94
CA GLU A 432 -24.50 -13.05 -2.49
C GLU A 432 -23.61 -12.27 -3.46
N GLN A 433 -23.91 -12.41 -4.75
CA GLN A 433 -23.09 -11.89 -5.82
C GLN A 433 -23.95 -11.19 -6.86
N THR A 434 -23.72 -9.89 -7.09
CA THR A 434 -24.50 -9.10 -8.06
C THR A 434 -23.60 -8.13 -8.83
N TRP A 435 -24.01 -7.75 -10.04
CA TRP A 435 -23.33 -6.71 -10.82
C TRP A 435 -23.98 -5.36 -10.52
N VAL A 436 -23.17 -4.39 -10.11
CA VAL A 436 -23.63 -3.03 -9.76
C VAL A 436 -22.81 -1.97 -10.49
N PRO A 437 -23.33 -0.74 -10.69
CA PRO A 437 -22.52 0.36 -11.22
C PRO A 437 -21.25 0.58 -10.41
N TRP A 438 -20.10 0.66 -11.09
CA TRP A 438 -18.80 0.78 -10.42
C TRP A 438 -18.71 2.03 -9.51
N ASP A 439 -19.40 3.11 -9.89
CA ASP A 439 -19.40 4.42 -9.23
C ASP A 439 -20.59 4.62 -8.28
N GLN A 440 -21.32 3.56 -7.93
CA GLN A 440 -22.44 3.63 -6.98
C GLN A 440 -22.04 4.41 -5.72
N SER A 441 -22.80 5.44 -5.34
CA SER A 441 -22.53 6.34 -4.21
C SER A 441 -21.35 7.33 -4.34
N LEU A 442 -20.77 7.46 -5.54
CA LEU A 442 -19.76 8.48 -5.89
C LEU A 442 -20.31 9.60 -6.80
N ALA A 443 -21.64 9.75 -6.85
CA ALA A 443 -22.33 10.81 -7.60
C ALA A 443 -21.98 12.21 -7.08
#